data_AF-A0A353LYP0-F1
#
_entry.id   AF-A0A353LYP0-F1
#
_cell.length_a   1.000
_cell.length_b   1.000
_cell.length_c   1.000
_cell.angle_alpha   90.00
_cell.angle_beta   90.00
_cell.angle_gamma   90.00
#
_symmetry.space_group_name_H-M   'P 1'
#
loop_
_entity.id
_entity.type
_entity.pdbx_description
1 polymer ?
#
loop_
_entity_poly.entity_id
_entity_poly.type
_entity_poly.pdbx_seq_one_letter_code
_entity_poly.pdbx_strand_id
1 'polypeptide(L)'
;GKSTLLKILGGELTFEGELRWGVGVDLGYFSQQISFDPENTVLEELYDEHRLELGVLRSVLARFLFRGEDVFKQTSVLSGGERNR
;
A
#
# COMPACT_ATOMS: atom_id res chain seq x y z
N GLY A 1 -9.33 -18.07 10.24
CA GLY A 1 -8.90 -19.00 9.18
C GLY A 1 -8.20 -18.27 8.05
N LYS A 2 -8.95 -17.63 7.15
CA LYS A 2 -8.41 -17.00 5.93
C LYS A 2 -7.37 -15.90 6.19
N SER A 3 -7.67 -14.91 7.03
CA SER A 3 -6.73 -13.82 7.33
C SER A 3 -5.47 -14.33 8.06
N THR A 4 -5.60 -15.35 8.90
CA THR A 4 -4.46 -16.02 9.55
C THR A 4 -3.54 -16.66 8.51
N LEU A 5 -4.12 -17.41 7.55
CA LEU A 5 -3.36 -18.00 6.46
C LEU A 5 -2.66 -16.93 5.61
N LEU A 6 -3.35 -15.86 5.24
CA LEU A 6 -2.75 -14.77 4.46
C LEU A 6 -1.63 -14.05 5.22
N LYS A 7 -1.74 -13.90 6.54
CA LYS A 7 -0.67 -13.34 7.37
C LYS A 7 0.56 -14.26 7.44
N ILE A 8 0.34 -15.57 7.58
CA ILE A 8 1.42 -16.57 7.53
C ILE A 8 2.11 -16.52 6.16
N LEU A 9 1.33 -16.53 5.08
CA LEU A 9 1.83 -16.40 3.71
C LEU A 9 2.45 -15.01 3.45
N GLY A 10 2.07 -13.97 4.17
CA GLY A 10 2.66 -12.63 4.07
C GLY A 10 3.94 -12.44 4.89
N GLY A 11 4.33 -13.43 5.71
CA GLY A 11 5.46 -13.29 6.66
C GLY A 11 5.12 -12.51 7.95
N GLU A 12 3.85 -12.18 8.16
CA GLU A 12 3.34 -11.35 9.27
C GLU A 12 2.99 -12.15 10.53
N LEU A 13 3.10 -13.48 10.51
CA LEU A 13 2.76 -14.34 11.63
C LEU A 13 3.68 -15.57 11.70
N THR A 14 4.18 -15.87 12.90
CA THR A 14 4.92 -17.11 13.17
C THR A 14 4.01 -18.34 13.04
N PHE A 15 4.54 -19.43 12.49
CA PHE A 15 3.82 -20.68 12.28
C PHE A 15 4.75 -21.89 12.42
N GLU A 16 4.16 -23.08 12.54
CA GLU A 16 4.89 -24.35 12.55
C GLU A 16 4.75 -25.05 11.18
N GLY A 17 5.83 -25.70 10.72
CA GLY A 17 5.89 -26.37 9.41
C GLY A 17 6.85 -25.67 8.43
N GLU A 18 6.69 -25.94 7.14
CA GLU A 18 7.54 -25.36 6.09
C GLU A 18 6.72 -24.56 5.06
N LEU A 19 7.25 -23.39 4.68
CA LEU A 19 6.75 -22.56 3.59
C LEU A 19 7.93 -22.28 2.65
N ARG A 20 7.75 -22.56 1.36
CA ARG A 20 8.78 -22.32 0.33
C ARG A 20 8.16 -21.55 -0.83
N TRP A 21 8.71 -20.38 -1.11
CA TRP A 21 8.35 -19.61 -2.31
C TRP A 21 9.06 -20.19 -3.52
N GLY A 22 8.38 -20.17 -4.68
CA GLY A 22 9.01 -20.51 -5.95
C GLY A 22 10.05 -19.46 -6.35
N VAL A 23 10.96 -19.85 -7.25
CA VAL A 23 11.95 -18.94 -7.82
C VAL A 23 11.22 -17.84 -8.61
N GLY A 24 11.56 -16.58 -8.34
CA GLY A 24 10.97 -15.41 -9.01
C GLY A 24 9.64 -14.93 -8.44
N VAL A 25 9.19 -15.47 -7.30
CA VAL A 25 8.03 -14.92 -6.59
C VAL A 25 8.42 -13.62 -5.90
N ASP A 26 7.71 -12.55 -6.25
CA ASP A 26 7.70 -11.28 -5.52
C ASP A 26 6.42 -11.21 -4.68
N LEU A 27 6.58 -11.12 -3.35
CA LEU A 27 5.50 -11.27 -2.40
C LEU A 27 4.98 -9.89 -1.96
N GLY A 28 3.71 -9.60 -2.28
CA GLY A 28 2.99 -8.44 -1.76
C GLY A 28 1.86 -8.87 -0.82
N TYR A 29 1.81 -8.31 0.40
CA TYR A 29 0.72 -8.50 1.34
C TYR A 29 -0.02 -7.18 1.58
N PHE A 30 -1.29 -7.12 1.17
CA PHE A 30 -2.16 -5.98 1.46
C PHE A 30 -2.92 -6.24 2.77
N SER A 31 -2.52 -5.55 3.84
CA SER A 31 -3.14 -5.68 5.15
C SER A 31 -4.44 -4.86 5.23
N GLN A 32 -5.37 -5.24 6.12
CA GLN A 32 -6.58 -4.44 6.37
C GLN A 32 -6.32 -3.21 7.26
N GLN A 33 -5.12 -3.07 7.81
CA GLN A 33 -4.71 -1.99 8.72
C GLN A 33 -3.65 -1.15 8.02
N ILE A 34 -4.07 -0.39 7.01
CA ILE A 34 -3.21 0.64 6.42
C ILE A 34 -3.46 1.91 7.22
N SER A 35 -2.41 2.43 7.85
CA SER A 35 -2.44 3.75 8.48
C SER A 35 -1.64 4.71 7.62
N PHE A 36 -2.28 5.80 7.22
CA PHE A 36 -1.60 6.93 6.58
C PHE A 36 -1.37 8.02 7.61
N ASP A 37 -0.35 8.86 7.42
CA ASP A 37 -0.25 10.10 8.18
C ASP A 37 -1.38 11.04 7.73
N PRO A 38 -2.31 11.44 8.63
CA PRO A 38 -3.46 12.28 8.26
C PRO A 38 -3.07 13.68 7.75
N GLU A 39 -1.89 14.17 8.09
CA GLU A 39 -1.39 15.49 7.68
C GLU A 39 -0.73 15.45 6.30
N ASN A 40 -0.24 14.28 5.88
CA ASN A 40 0.36 14.09 4.57
C ASN A 40 -0.69 14.18 3.45
N THR A 41 -0.27 14.73 2.32
CA THR A 41 -0.98 14.55 1.06
C THR A 41 -0.78 13.15 0.49
N VAL A 42 -1.65 12.70 -0.41
CA VAL A 42 -1.51 11.40 -1.10
C VAL A 42 -0.14 11.26 -1.76
N LEU A 43 0.39 12.34 -2.34
CA LEU A 43 1.71 12.34 -2.98
C LEU A 43 2.85 12.27 -1.95
N GLU A 44 2.75 13.00 -0.85
CA GLU A 44 3.76 13.00 0.22
C GLU A 44 3.84 11.63 0.89
N GLU A 45 2.69 11.02 1.18
CA GLU A 45 2.62 9.68 1.77
C GLU A 45 3.39 8.65 0.92
N LEU A 46 3.16 8.66 -0.39
CA LEU A 46 3.83 7.75 -1.32
C LEU A 46 5.32 8.09 -1.51
N TYR A 47 5.68 9.38 -1.38
CA TYR A 47 7.06 9.83 -1.46
C TYR A 47 7.87 9.44 -0.23
N ASP A 48 7.30 9.54 0.97
CA ASP A 48 7.97 9.20 2.22
C ASP A 48 8.36 7.72 2.28
N GLU A 49 7.50 6.84 1.74
CA GLU A 49 7.74 5.40 1.70
C GLU A 49 8.71 4.97 0.60
N HIS A 50 8.57 5.49 -0.63
CA HIS A 50 9.33 4.96 -1.78
C HIS A 50 10.47 5.86 -2.28
N ARG A 51 10.47 7.16 -1.93
CA ARG A 51 11.49 8.15 -2.29
C ARG A 51 11.84 8.19 -3.80
N LEU A 52 10.84 7.95 -4.65
CA LEU A 52 10.99 8.00 -6.10
C LEU A 52 10.79 9.43 -6.64
N GLU A 53 11.16 9.64 -7.90
CA GLU A 53 10.92 10.91 -8.58
C GLU A 53 9.40 11.23 -8.62
N LEU A 54 9.04 12.50 -8.37
CA LEU A 54 7.64 12.94 -8.29
C LEU A 54 6.84 12.61 -9.56
N GLY A 55 7.47 12.66 -10.74
CA GLY A 55 6.82 12.28 -12.00
C GLY A 55 6.40 10.81 -12.05
N VAL A 56 7.24 9.92 -11.51
CA VAL A 56 6.96 8.48 -11.40
C VAL A 56 5.83 8.25 -10.40
N LEU A 57 5.89 8.88 -9.23
CA LEU A 57 4.85 8.75 -8.20
C LEU A 57 3.48 9.23 -8.71
N ARG A 58 3.43 10.40 -9.36
CA ARG A 58 2.21 10.90 -10.00
C ARG A 58 1.69 9.97 -11.10
N SER A 59 2.59 9.33 -11.84
CA SER A 59 2.21 8.34 -12.86
C SER A 59 1.62 7.08 -12.24
N VAL A 60 2.10 6.65 -11.08
CA VAL A 60 1.52 5.55 -10.29
C VAL A 60 0.14 5.95 -9.77
N LEU A 61 0.03 7.10 -9.08
CA LEU A 61 -1.23 7.63 -8.55
C LEU A 61 -2.32 7.79 -9.62
N ALA A 62 -1.93 8.22 -10.83
CA ALA A 62 -2.87 8.36 -11.94
C ALA A 62 -3.50 7.03 -12.39
N ARG A 63 -2.82 5.89 -12.18
CA ARG A 63 -3.36 4.53 -12.43
C ARG A 63 -4.45 4.17 -11.42
N PHE A 64 -4.38 4.72 -10.22
CA PHE A 64 -5.38 4.60 -9.15
C PHE A 64 -6.44 5.72 -9.16
N LEU A 65 -6.44 6.55 -10.21
CA LEU A 65 -7.38 7.65 -10.47
C LEU A 65 -7.16 8.89 -9.60
N PHE A 66 -6.04 9.01 -8.89
CA PHE A 66 -5.61 10.27 -8.28
C PHE A 66 -4.92 11.14 -9.34
N ARG A 67 -5.58 12.22 -9.79
CA ARG A 67 -5.10 13.08 -10.89
C ARG A 67 -5.28 14.56 -10.55
N GLY A 68 -4.46 15.41 -11.19
CA GLY A 68 -4.54 16.86 -10.97
C GLY A 68 -4.39 17.21 -9.50
N GLU A 69 -5.36 17.94 -8.95
CA GLU A 69 -5.36 18.36 -7.54
C GLU A 69 -5.57 17.21 -6.55
N ASP A 70 -6.08 16.05 -6.99
CA ASP A 70 -6.35 14.92 -6.08
C ASP A 70 -5.08 14.40 -5.40
N VAL A 71 -3.91 14.57 -6.02
CA VAL A 71 -2.62 14.12 -5.45
C VAL A 71 -2.20 14.97 -4.25
N PHE A 72 -2.78 16.18 -4.10
CA PHE A 72 -2.52 17.09 -2.99
C PHE A 72 -3.60 17.04 -1.91
N LYS A 73 -4.59 16.14 -2.02
CA LYS A 73 -5.54 15.89 -0.94
C LYS A 73 -4.80 15.32 0.27
N GLN A 74 -5.10 15.80 1.46
CA GLN A 74 -4.68 15.15 2.69
C GLN A 74 -5.28 13.74 2.80
N THR A 75 -4.54 12.79 3.36
CA THR A 75 -5.04 11.42 3.51
C THR A 75 -6.26 11.35 4.45
N SER A 76 -6.38 12.31 5.37
CA SER A 76 -7.50 12.48 6.30
C SER A 76 -8.86 12.71 5.62
N VAL A 77 -8.89 13.33 4.44
CA VAL A 77 -10.12 13.65 3.71
C VAL A 77 -10.57 12.55 2.73
N LEU A 78 -9.78 11.48 2.58
CA LEU A 78 -10.08 10.40 1.66
C LEU A 78 -11.27 9.57 2.12
N SER A 79 -12.17 9.25 1.18
CA SER A 79 -13.21 8.25 1.41
C SER A 79 -12.60 6.87 1.64
N GLY A 80 -13.37 5.94 2.22
CA GLY A 80 -12.90 4.56 2.42
C GLY A 80 -12.55 3.85 1.10
N GLY A 81 -13.26 4.16 0.01
CA GLY A 81 -13.00 3.60 -1.32
C GLY A 81 -11.82 4.25 -2.05
N GLU A 82 -11.39 5.44 -1.64
CA GLU A 82 -10.13 6.06 -2.08
C GLU A 82 -8.94 5.50 -1.30
N ARG A 83 -9.09 5.31 0.02
CA ARG A 83 -8.04 4.69 0.87
C ARG A 83 -7.70 3.25 0.53
N ASN A 84 -8.70 2.48 0.08
CA ASN A 84 -8.52 1.07 -0.29
C ASN A 84 -8.02 0.85 -1.73
N ARG A 85 -7.83 1.92 -2.51
CA ARG A 85 -7.46 1.84 -3.92
C ARG A 85 -5.95 1.92 -4.05
#